data_AF-A0A9F1U3Z3-F1
#
_entry.id   AF-A0A9F1U3Z3-F1
#
_cell.length_a   1.000
_cell.length_b   1.000
_cell.length_c   1.000
_cell.angle_alpha   90.00
_cell.angle_beta   90.00
_cell.angle_gamma   90.00
#
_symmetry.space_group_name_H-M   'P 1'
#
loop_
_entity.id
_entity.type
_entity.pdbx_description
1 polymer ?
#
loop_
_entity_poly.entity_id
_entity_poly.type
_entity_poly.pdbx_seq_one_letter_code
_entity_poly.pdbx_strand_id
1 'polypeptide(L)'
;MASNPQRRITLGPDGVVCKEAELSGDITFGSRCIVHPGARIVAEGGPIVMGDGNLIKEGATIINKKREDSQQPVLIIGNGNVFDIKSYCSASIVGNNNTFEPCCRVNEYVTVTEDCVIGAGCTLSGREELPRGTVVYGSEHSRCVRPKSSSTQTSQQLTMLAKVLPNYHKLVKS
;
A
#
# COMPACT_ATOMS: atom_id res chain seq x y z
N MET A 1 -4.77 -29.72 -23.60
CA MET A 1 -5.75 -28.68 -23.19
C MET A 1 -5.37 -28.24 -21.79
N ALA A 2 -4.48 -27.25 -21.68
CA ALA A 2 -4.08 -26.70 -20.38
C ALA A 2 -5.29 -25.99 -19.80
N SER A 3 -5.78 -26.48 -18.66
CA SER A 3 -6.83 -25.86 -17.89
C SER A 3 -6.51 -24.39 -17.68
N ASN A 4 -7.33 -23.51 -18.25
CA ASN A 4 -7.31 -22.10 -17.93
C ASN A 4 -7.51 -22.00 -16.41
N PRO A 5 -6.51 -21.57 -15.61
CA PRO A 5 -6.71 -21.44 -14.18
C PRO A 5 -7.86 -20.45 -14.00
N GLN A 6 -8.98 -20.94 -13.47
CA GLN A 6 -10.17 -20.13 -13.24
C GLN A 6 -9.73 -18.92 -12.41
N ARG A 7 -9.72 -17.73 -13.04
CA ARG A 7 -9.44 -16.45 -12.38
C ARG A 7 -10.50 -16.27 -11.31
N ARG A 8 -10.14 -16.58 -10.06
CA ARG A 8 -11.05 -16.56 -8.93
C ARG A 8 -10.87 -15.22 -8.23
N ILE A 9 -11.92 -14.40 -8.27
CA ILE A 9 -11.97 -13.18 -7.50
C ILE A 9 -12.94 -13.42 -6.35
N THR A 10 -12.43 -13.41 -5.12
CA THR A 10 -13.22 -13.59 -3.91
C THR A 10 -13.29 -12.27 -3.16
N LEU A 11 -14.50 -11.79 -2.88
CA LEU A 11 -14.74 -10.55 -2.13
C LEU A 11 -15.33 -10.89 -0.77
N GLY A 12 -14.72 -10.37 0.29
CA GLY A 12 -15.24 -10.44 1.64
C GLY A 12 -16.51 -9.59 1.84
N PRO A 13 -17.22 -9.79 2.96
CA PRO A 13 -18.42 -9.03 3.30
C PRO A 13 -18.12 -7.53 3.43
N ASP A 14 -19.08 -6.69 3.06
CA ASP A 14 -18.96 -5.22 3.03
C ASP A 14 -17.83 -4.69 2.13
N GLY A 15 -17.24 -5.54 1.28
CA GLY A 15 -16.25 -5.14 0.29
C GLY A 15 -16.89 -4.41 -0.89
N VAL A 16 -16.28 -3.32 -1.33
CA VAL A 16 -16.72 -2.51 -2.46
C VAL A 16 -15.63 -2.49 -3.52
N VAL A 17 -15.96 -2.92 -4.73
CA VAL A 17 -15.05 -2.86 -5.88
C VAL A 17 -15.72 -2.12 -7.02
N CYS A 18 -15.07 -1.07 -7.51
CA CYS A 18 -15.52 -0.36 -8.69
C CYS A 18 -15.37 -1.22 -9.96
N LYS A 19 -16.38 -1.16 -10.84
CA LYS A 19 -16.40 -1.87 -12.13
C LYS A 19 -15.25 -1.47 -13.08
N GLU A 20 -14.73 -0.27 -12.91
CA GLU A 20 -13.59 0.28 -13.67
C GLU A 20 -12.23 -0.18 -13.14
N ALA A 21 -12.19 -0.94 -12.03
CA ALA A 21 -10.97 -1.54 -11.55
C ALA A 21 -10.58 -2.74 -12.44
N GLU A 22 -9.29 -2.81 -12.79
CA GLU A 22 -8.74 -3.90 -13.58
C GLU A 22 -8.23 -5.00 -12.64
N LEU A 23 -8.97 -6.09 -12.54
CA LEU A 23 -8.64 -7.25 -11.72
C LEU A 23 -8.28 -8.44 -12.60
N SER A 24 -7.11 -9.04 -12.38
CA SER A 24 -6.64 -10.19 -13.18
C SER A 24 -5.95 -11.23 -12.31
N GLY A 25 -6.30 -12.50 -12.51
CA GLY A 25 -5.73 -13.66 -11.81
C GLY A 25 -6.56 -14.11 -10.61
N ASP A 26 -5.90 -14.75 -9.65
CA ASP A 26 -6.51 -15.23 -8.40
C ASP A 26 -6.31 -14.19 -7.29
N ILE A 27 -7.40 -13.53 -6.89
CA ILE A 27 -7.38 -12.42 -5.95
C ILE A 27 -8.45 -12.66 -4.89
N THR A 28 -8.02 -12.62 -3.63
CA THR A 28 -8.92 -12.71 -2.47
C THR A 28 -8.84 -11.41 -1.70
N PHE A 29 -9.99 -10.78 -1.46
CA PHE A 29 -10.13 -9.59 -0.64
C PHE A 29 -10.83 -9.95 0.67
N GLY A 30 -10.32 -9.42 1.78
CA GLY A 30 -11.00 -9.48 3.06
C GLY A 30 -12.24 -8.59 3.12
N SER A 31 -12.84 -8.56 4.30
CA SER A 31 -14.03 -7.79 4.63
C SER A 31 -13.75 -6.28 4.59
N ARG A 32 -14.74 -5.46 4.22
CA ARG A 32 -14.63 -3.98 4.19
C ARG A 32 -13.47 -3.45 3.33
N CYS A 33 -13.00 -4.21 2.35
CA CYS A 33 -12.03 -3.72 1.37
C CYS A 33 -12.71 -2.76 0.39
N ILE A 34 -12.05 -1.66 0.05
CA ILE A 34 -12.59 -0.66 -0.88
C ILE A 34 -11.60 -0.47 -2.03
N VAL A 35 -12.07 -0.66 -3.26
CA VAL A 35 -11.28 -0.48 -4.49
C VAL A 35 -11.93 0.59 -5.36
N HIS A 36 -11.21 1.70 -5.53
CA HIS A 36 -11.61 2.84 -6.35
C HIS A 36 -11.48 2.56 -7.86
N PRO A 37 -12.09 3.41 -8.72
CA PRO A 37 -11.96 3.32 -10.17
C PRO A 37 -10.51 3.39 -10.64
N GLY A 38 -10.18 2.71 -11.74
CA GLY A 38 -8.83 2.76 -12.34
C GLY A 38 -7.72 2.10 -11.51
N ALA A 39 -8.04 1.48 -10.37
CA ALA A 39 -7.11 0.62 -9.66
C ALA A 39 -6.81 -0.63 -10.49
N ARG A 40 -5.55 -1.09 -10.48
CA ARG A 40 -5.10 -2.26 -11.23
C ARG A 40 -4.47 -3.28 -10.30
N ILE A 41 -5.05 -4.47 -10.22
CA ILE A 41 -4.61 -5.56 -9.34
C ILE A 41 -4.40 -6.81 -10.20
N VAL A 42 -3.14 -7.24 -10.32
CA VAL A 42 -2.73 -8.30 -11.25
C VAL A 42 -1.92 -9.37 -10.52
N ALA A 43 -2.52 -10.55 -10.42
CA ALA A 43 -1.91 -11.78 -9.93
C ALA A 43 -1.34 -12.57 -11.13
N GLU A 44 -0.13 -12.21 -11.58
CA GLU A 44 0.55 -12.88 -12.70
C GLU A 44 1.42 -14.04 -12.23
N GLY A 45 2.21 -13.79 -11.19
CA GLY A 45 3.18 -14.73 -10.64
C GLY A 45 2.61 -15.70 -9.61
N GLY A 46 1.44 -15.41 -9.03
CA GLY A 46 0.81 -16.19 -7.96
C GLY A 46 -0.40 -15.44 -7.38
N PRO A 47 -1.22 -16.10 -6.55
CA PRO A 47 -2.43 -15.48 -6.00
C PRO A 47 -2.10 -14.28 -5.09
N ILE A 48 -3.03 -13.33 -5.02
CA ILE A 48 -2.96 -12.17 -4.12
C ILE A 48 -4.03 -12.35 -3.05
N VAL A 49 -3.62 -12.33 -1.78
CA VAL A 49 -4.51 -12.43 -0.62
C VAL A 49 -4.41 -11.15 0.18
N MET A 50 -5.50 -10.39 0.23
CA MET A 50 -5.62 -9.16 1.01
C MET A 50 -6.49 -9.41 2.24
N GLY A 51 -6.05 -8.88 3.37
CA GLY A 51 -6.80 -8.87 4.62
C GLY A 51 -7.99 -7.89 4.60
N ASP A 52 -8.50 -7.58 5.78
CA ASP A 52 -9.69 -6.74 5.97
C ASP A 52 -9.34 -5.25 5.97
N GLY A 53 -10.29 -4.42 5.52
CA GLY A 53 -10.23 -2.96 5.65
C GLY A 53 -9.14 -2.30 4.80
N ASN A 54 -8.68 -2.95 3.73
CA ASN A 54 -7.73 -2.36 2.81
C ASN A 54 -8.42 -1.34 1.89
N LEU A 55 -7.78 -0.18 1.71
CA LEU A 55 -8.26 0.89 0.84
C LEU A 55 -7.31 1.07 -0.35
N ILE A 56 -7.83 0.86 -1.55
CA ILE A 56 -7.08 0.95 -2.81
C ILE A 56 -7.66 2.11 -3.61
N LYS A 57 -6.93 3.22 -3.68
CA LYS A 57 -7.39 4.44 -4.36
C LYS A 57 -7.14 4.41 -5.86
N GLU A 58 -7.62 5.45 -6.54
CA GLU A 58 -7.60 5.59 -7.99
C GLU A 58 -6.18 5.49 -8.57
N GLY A 59 -6.03 4.69 -9.64
CA GLY A 59 -4.75 4.50 -10.32
C GLY A 59 -3.69 3.73 -9.52
N ALA A 60 -4.01 3.26 -8.31
CA ALA A 60 -3.12 2.38 -7.55
C ALA A 60 -2.92 1.07 -8.31
N THR A 61 -1.69 0.59 -8.36
CA THR A 61 -1.29 -0.59 -9.12
C THR A 61 -0.64 -1.60 -8.17
N ILE A 62 -1.25 -2.77 -8.00
CA ILE A 62 -0.73 -3.88 -7.20
C ILE A 62 -0.47 -5.04 -8.14
N ILE A 63 0.78 -5.49 -8.25
CA ILE A 63 1.16 -6.56 -9.17
C ILE A 63 2.00 -7.59 -8.43
N ASN A 64 1.54 -8.84 -8.43
CA ASN A 64 2.38 -9.96 -8.05
C ASN A 64 3.05 -10.51 -9.32
N LYS A 65 4.30 -10.10 -9.58
CA LYS A 65 5.04 -10.54 -10.78
C LYS A 65 5.61 -11.93 -10.63
N LYS A 66 5.72 -12.64 -11.75
CA LYS A 66 6.38 -13.95 -11.81
C LYS A 66 7.89 -13.78 -11.55
N ARG A 67 8.40 -14.45 -10.52
CA ARG A 67 9.83 -14.52 -10.23
C ARG A 67 10.42 -15.75 -10.90
N GLU A 68 11.60 -15.60 -11.51
CA GLU A 68 12.29 -16.70 -12.22
C GLU A 68 12.84 -17.77 -11.25
N ASP A 69 13.04 -17.42 -9.98
CA ASP A 69 13.97 -18.09 -9.07
C ASP A 69 13.36 -19.08 -8.06
N SER A 70 12.08 -19.47 -8.19
CA SER A 70 11.35 -20.55 -7.47
C SER A 70 9.99 -20.09 -6.94
N GLN A 71 9.03 -21.03 -7.00
CA GLN A 71 7.66 -21.04 -6.47
C GLN A 71 6.91 -19.70 -6.49
N GLN A 72 5.93 -19.60 -7.39
CA GLN A 72 4.84 -18.62 -7.44
C GLN A 72 4.45 -18.12 -6.04
N PRO A 73 5.08 -17.06 -5.50
CA PRO A 73 4.90 -16.73 -4.10
C PRO A 73 3.55 -16.02 -3.98
N VAL A 74 2.76 -16.43 -3.00
CA VAL A 74 1.51 -15.76 -2.68
C VAL A 74 1.84 -14.36 -2.16
N LEU A 75 1.30 -13.33 -2.79
CA LEU A 75 1.41 -11.97 -2.26
C LEU A 75 0.39 -11.82 -1.13
N ILE A 76 0.89 -11.75 0.10
CA ILE A 76 0.07 -11.54 1.29
C ILE A 76 0.09 -10.04 1.62
N ILE A 77 -1.10 -9.45 1.67
CA ILE A 77 -1.34 -8.09 2.14
C ILE A 77 -2.20 -8.19 3.41
N GLY A 78 -1.73 -7.60 4.50
CA GLY A 78 -2.43 -7.62 5.78
C GLY A 78 -3.68 -6.74 5.82
N ASN A 79 -4.07 -6.32 7.02
CA ASN A 79 -5.28 -5.55 7.27
C ASN A 79 -5.01 -4.04 7.30
N GLY A 80 -5.98 -3.23 6.92
CA GLY A 80 -5.97 -1.79 7.14
C GLY A 80 -4.92 -1.02 6.33
N ASN A 81 -4.41 -1.57 5.22
CA ASN A 81 -3.45 -0.86 4.38
C ASN A 81 -4.15 0.16 3.48
N VAL A 82 -3.47 1.27 3.21
CA VAL A 82 -3.95 2.33 2.32
C VAL A 82 -2.98 2.48 1.16
N PHE A 83 -3.48 2.23 -0.05
CA PHE A 83 -2.78 2.49 -1.31
C PHE A 83 -3.33 3.77 -1.93
N ASP A 84 -2.56 4.85 -1.84
CA ASP A 84 -2.97 6.15 -2.35
C ASP A 84 -2.83 6.25 -3.87
N ILE A 85 -3.26 7.38 -4.42
CA ILE A 85 -3.43 7.62 -5.85
C ILE A 85 -2.11 7.36 -6.60
N LYS A 86 -2.16 6.55 -7.67
CA LYS A 86 -1.01 6.18 -8.51
C LYS A 86 0.16 5.51 -7.76
N SER A 87 -0.08 4.95 -6.58
CA SER A 87 0.90 4.11 -5.90
C SER A 87 1.15 2.83 -6.70
N TYR A 88 2.38 2.32 -6.67
CA TYR A 88 2.77 1.07 -7.29
C TYR A 88 3.33 0.13 -6.22
N CYS A 89 2.78 -1.08 -6.12
CA CYS A 89 3.20 -2.09 -5.17
C CYS A 89 3.46 -3.43 -5.86
N SER A 90 4.69 -3.91 -5.78
CA SER A 90 5.12 -5.23 -6.22
C SER A 90 5.92 -5.97 -5.13
N ALA A 91 5.70 -5.59 -3.88
CA ALA A 91 6.35 -6.16 -2.69
C ALA A 91 6.16 -7.68 -2.61
N SER A 92 6.99 -8.36 -1.83
CA SER A 92 6.80 -9.80 -1.54
C SER A 92 5.69 -10.02 -0.52
N ILE A 93 5.71 -9.20 0.54
CA ILE A 93 4.81 -9.28 1.69
C ILE A 93 4.51 -7.85 2.11
N VAL A 94 3.25 -7.58 2.43
CA VAL A 94 2.79 -6.34 3.05
C VAL A 94 2.04 -6.72 4.31
N GLY A 95 2.46 -6.26 5.48
CA GLY A 95 1.75 -6.52 6.73
C GLY A 95 0.55 -5.58 6.92
N ASN A 96 0.35 -5.11 8.15
CA ASN A 96 -0.85 -4.40 8.58
C ASN A 96 -0.62 -2.89 8.72
N ASN A 97 -1.69 -2.10 8.52
CA ASN A 97 -1.76 -0.65 8.75
C ASN A 97 -0.67 0.15 8.03
N ASN A 98 -0.22 -0.30 6.86
CA ASN A 98 0.77 0.44 6.08
C ASN A 98 0.09 1.49 5.20
N THR A 99 0.76 2.62 5.01
CA THR A 99 0.29 3.70 4.14
C THR A 99 1.28 3.91 3.00
N PHE A 100 0.80 3.74 1.77
CA PHE A 100 1.53 4.00 0.54
C PHE A 100 1.05 5.34 -0.01
N GLU A 101 1.82 6.40 0.18
CA GLU A 101 1.45 7.74 -0.25
C GLU A 101 1.45 7.89 -1.81
N PRO A 102 0.89 8.98 -2.36
CA PRO A 102 0.72 9.13 -3.79
C PRO A 102 2.01 8.99 -4.59
N CYS A 103 1.91 8.34 -5.76
CA CYS A 103 3.03 8.13 -6.68
C CYS A 103 4.24 7.35 -6.12
N CYS A 104 4.13 6.72 -4.95
CA CYS A 104 5.21 5.87 -4.43
C CYS A 104 5.37 4.61 -5.29
N ARG A 105 6.56 4.01 -5.27
CA ARG A 105 6.86 2.76 -5.97
C ARG A 105 7.56 1.79 -5.04
N VAL A 106 6.97 0.63 -4.82
CA VAL A 106 7.59 -0.48 -4.09
C VAL A 106 7.86 -1.61 -5.06
N ASN A 107 9.14 -1.90 -5.24
CA ASN A 107 9.56 -2.94 -6.17
C ASN A 107 9.52 -4.34 -5.54
N GLU A 108 9.79 -5.29 -6.41
CA GLU A 108 9.97 -6.69 -6.09
C GLU A 108 11.05 -6.84 -5.01
N TYR A 109 10.88 -7.86 -4.18
CA TYR A 109 11.76 -8.20 -3.06
C TYR A 109 11.73 -7.32 -1.81
N VAL A 110 10.94 -6.24 -1.80
CA VAL A 110 10.70 -5.48 -0.57
C VAL A 110 9.68 -6.23 0.29
N THR A 111 9.96 -6.35 1.59
CA THR A 111 9.00 -6.80 2.59
C THR A 111 8.60 -5.59 3.44
N VAL A 112 7.32 -5.21 3.37
CA VAL A 112 6.76 -4.15 4.21
C VAL A 112 6.14 -4.84 5.42
N THR A 113 6.66 -4.56 6.62
CA THR A 113 6.12 -5.15 7.86
C THR A 113 4.82 -4.44 8.27
N GLU A 114 4.80 -3.70 9.38
CA GLU A 114 3.58 -3.10 9.92
C GLU A 114 3.77 -1.63 10.31
N ASP A 115 2.69 -0.86 10.25
CA ASP A 115 2.65 0.57 10.60
C ASP A 115 3.66 1.44 9.80
N CYS A 116 4.11 0.94 8.65
CA CYS A 116 5.08 1.62 7.79
C CYS A 116 4.38 2.66 6.91
N VAL A 117 5.07 3.75 6.63
CA VAL A 117 4.61 4.80 5.73
C VAL A 117 5.64 5.00 4.64
N ILE A 118 5.22 4.85 3.40
CA ILE A 118 6.05 5.08 2.23
C ILE A 118 5.64 6.43 1.66
N GLY A 119 6.56 7.39 1.71
CA GLY A 119 6.33 8.77 1.35
C GLY A 119 6.00 8.97 -0.14
N ALA A 120 5.36 10.08 -0.44
CA ALA A 120 4.93 10.42 -1.78
C ALA A 120 6.12 10.49 -2.75
N GLY A 121 6.01 9.79 -3.89
CA GLY A 121 7.07 9.72 -4.90
C GLY A 121 8.33 8.93 -4.50
N CYS A 122 8.38 8.32 -3.31
CA CYS A 122 9.51 7.48 -2.91
C CYS A 122 9.54 6.17 -3.73
N THR A 123 10.74 5.73 -4.14
CA THR A 123 10.93 4.48 -4.88
C THR A 123 11.78 3.50 -4.08
N LEU A 124 11.15 2.48 -3.51
CA LEU A 124 11.87 1.39 -2.85
C LEU A 124 12.33 0.38 -3.90
N SER A 125 13.61 0.43 -4.24
CA SER A 125 14.29 -0.53 -5.11
C SER A 125 15.36 -1.25 -4.30
N GLY A 126 15.12 -2.51 -3.93
CA GLY A 126 16.10 -3.31 -3.20
C GLY A 126 15.50 -4.57 -2.56
N ARG A 127 16.36 -5.56 -2.30
CA ARG A 127 16.05 -6.71 -1.43
C ARG A 127 16.17 -6.25 0.01
N GLU A 128 15.07 -5.80 0.59
CA GLU A 128 15.08 -5.33 1.98
C GLU A 128 13.76 -5.52 2.69
N GLU A 129 13.86 -5.60 4.00
CA GLU A 129 12.72 -5.65 4.90
C GLU A 129 12.61 -4.31 5.63
N LEU A 130 11.48 -3.62 5.47
CA LEU A 130 11.20 -2.40 6.21
C LEU A 130 10.79 -2.79 7.64
N PRO A 131 11.54 -2.38 8.68
CA PRO A 131 11.16 -2.68 10.05
C PRO A 131 9.88 -1.93 10.45
N ARG A 132 9.15 -2.48 11.43
CA ARG A 132 7.86 -1.94 11.88
C ARG A 132 7.97 -0.45 12.21
N GLY A 133 7.00 0.34 11.74
CA GLY A 133 6.92 1.77 12.02
C GLY A 133 7.93 2.62 11.25
N THR A 134 8.52 2.10 10.18
CA THR A 134 9.45 2.86 9.34
C THR A 134 8.70 3.85 8.47
N VAL A 135 9.15 5.09 8.45
CA VAL A 135 8.70 6.11 7.50
C VAL A 135 9.82 6.36 6.50
N VAL A 136 9.54 6.11 5.23
CA VAL A 136 10.46 6.40 4.12
C VAL A 136 10.04 7.73 3.52
N TYR A 137 10.94 8.70 3.41
CA TYR A 137 10.63 10.00 2.82
C TYR A 137 11.84 10.60 2.09
N GLY A 138 11.54 11.56 1.22
CA GLY A 138 12.53 12.33 0.47
C GLY A 138 13.02 11.63 -0.80
N SER A 139 13.56 12.43 -1.73
CA SER A 139 14.17 11.99 -2.99
C SER A 139 15.40 11.10 -2.77
N GLU A 140 16.09 11.28 -1.63
CA GLU A 140 17.26 10.51 -1.20
C GLU A 140 16.90 9.19 -0.50
N HIS A 141 15.62 8.78 -0.49
CA HIS A 141 15.16 7.56 0.20
C HIS A 141 15.56 7.51 1.68
N SER A 142 15.58 8.68 2.32
CA SER A 142 15.93 8.80 3.73
C SER A 142 14.89 8.06 4.58
N ARG A 143 15.39 7.28 5.54
CA ARG A 143 14.55 6.46 6.42
C ARG A 143 14.58 7.06 7.80
N CYS A 144 13.41 7.24 8.38
CA CYS A 144 13.30 7.47 9.81
C CYS A 144 12.47 6.33 10.40
N VAL A 145 13.08 5.57 11.30
CA VAL A 145 12.35 4.62 12.13
C VAL A 145 11.56 5.45 13.13
N ARG A 146 10.23 5.29 13.23
CA ARG A 146 9.49 5.89 14.34
C ARG A 146 10.18 5.44 15.64
N PRO A 147 10.69 6.36 16.47
CA PRO A 147 11.15 5.97 17.78
C PRO A 147 9.94 5.41 18.53
N LYS A 148 10.07 4.19 19.06
CA LYS A 148 9.04 3.51 19.85
C LYS A 148 8.63 4.39 21.04
N SER A 149 7.64 5.23 20.83
CA SER A 149 6.80 5.76 21.88
C SER A 149 5.51 6.28 21.28
N SER A 150 4.42 5.89 21.94
CA SER A 150 3.19 6.65 22.04
C SER A 150 2.13 6.43 20.94
N SER A 151 1.05 5.81 21.38
CA SER A 151 -0.34 6.10 21.03
C SER A 151 -0.71 7.61 21.17
N THR A 152 0.20 8.53 20.83
CA THR A 152 0.10 9.97 21.13
C THR A 152 0.69 10.87 20.03
N GLN A 153 0.95 10.33 18.82
CA GLN A 153 1.51 11.14 17.71
C GLN A 153 0.49 12.06 17.00
N THR A 154 -0.81 11.82 17.10
CA THR A 154 -1.81 12.68 16.44
C THR A 154 -1.86 14.09 17.03
N SER A 155 -1.66 14.23 18.35
CA SER A 155 -1.75 15.51 19.05
C SER A 155 -0.54 16.43 18.83
N GLN A 156 0.66 15.85 18.68
CA GLN A 156 1.89 16.63 18.49
C GLN A 156 2.06 17.10 17.04
N GLN A 157 1.60 16.31 16.05
CA GLN A 157 1.56 16.75 14.65
C GLN A 157 0.54 17.89 14.43
N LEU A 158 -0.62 17.85 15.08
CA LEU A 158 -1.59 18.98 15.08
C LEU A 158 -0.98 20.27 15.67
N THR A 159 -0.21 20.15 16.75
CA THR A 159 0.44 21.31 17.40
C THR A 159 1.59 21.88 16.53
N MET A 160 2.31 21.04 15.80
CA MET A 160 3.40 21.46 14.91
C MET A 160 2.85 22.12 13.63
N LEU A 161 1.81 21.54 13.03
CA LEU A 161 1.12 22.15 11.88
C LEU A 161 0.47 23.49 12.25
N ALA A 162 -0.17 23.61 13.44
CA ALA A 162 -0.72 24.87 13.93
C ALA A 162 0.34 25.96 14.18
N LYS A 163 1.60 25.59 14.49
CA LYS A 163 2.71 26.52 14.69
C LYS A 163 3.39 26.97 13.39
N VAL A 164 3.36 26.15 12.34
CA VAL A 164 4.03 26.44 11.07
C VAL A 164 3.09 27.16 10.09
N LEU A 165 1.77 26.98 10.23
CA LEU A 165 0.75 27.62 9.38
C LEU A 165 0.76 29.17 9.36
N PRO A 166 1.07 29.91 10.45
CA PRO A 166 1.10 31.38 10.40
C PRO A 166 2.24 31.95 9.56
N ASN A 167 3.30 31.17 9.32
CA ASN A 167 4.53 31.68 8.70
C ASN A 167 4.58 31.53 7.18
N TYR A 168 3.68 30.76 6.56
CA TYR A 168 3.77 30.50 5.11
C TYR A 168 2.71 31.17 4.23
N HIS A 169 1.57 31.65 4.75
CA HIS A 169 0.58 32.35 3.91
C HIS A 169 -0.21 33.45 4.66
N LYS A 170 -0.32 34.64 4.05
CA LYS A 170 -1.26 35.69 4.45
C LYS A 170 -2.68 35.20 4.18
N LEU A 171 -3.38 34.71 5.20
CA LEU A 171 -4.80 34.39 5.11
C LEU A 171 -5.64 35.49 5.77
N VAL A 172 -6.60 36.00 5.00
CA VAL A 172 -7.60 36.99 5.41
C VAL A 172 -8.52 36.34 6.43
N LYS A 173 -8.72 37.01 7.57
CA LYS A 173 -9.65 36.58 8.62
C LYS A 173 -11.01 37.24 8.38
N SER A 174 -12.09 36.49 8.64
CA SER A 174 -13.34 37.07 9.13
C SER A 174 -13.34 37.06 10.65
#